data_AF-A0A3C1L1F7-F1
#
_entry.id   AF-A0A3C1L1F7-F1
#
_cell.length_a   1.000
_cell.length_b   1.000
_cell.length_c   1.000
_cell.angle_alpha   90.00
_cell.angle_beta   90.00
_cell.angle_gamma   90.00
#
_symmetry.space_group_name_H-M   'P 1'
#
loop_
_entity.id
_entity.type
_entity.pdbx_description
1 polymer ?
#
loop_
_entity_poly.entity_id
_entity_poly.type
_entity_poly.pdbx_seq_one_letter_code
_entity_poly.pdbx_strand_id
1 'polypeptide(L)'
;MKTRDRLLWGAVSFVLLSGCTTSQAVRHWHTAAKAEQQGKLGAALREYAEAYRLKSSLVGAELNRLRILAERPGQKDKVSKRIVELQQKHPDRAEVNLFAAAWALEHGKVQDAAKLMEVATATKRADKAYRSLRSPKRRCGPYEELRGRLLVELHRAQRAWEPMRKALRTWTQRCPNLEPILLRATAEMYLAQGDVRPARNMLGRMTAAGSRAPKHLSAEIAFVLGETERLE
;
A
#
# COMPACT_ATOMS: atom_id res chain seq x y z
N MET A 1 8.68 13.17 2.16
CA MET A 1 7.86 12.24 1.37
C MET A 1 6.61 12.96 0.87
N LYS A 2 6.23 12.75 -0.40
CA LYS A 2 4.94 13.21 -0.93
C LYS A 2 3.83 12.47 -0.18
N THR A 3 2.67 13.08 -0.03
CA THR A 3 1.44 12.56 0.62
C THR A 3 1.04 11.12 0.26
N ARG A 4 1.58 10.57 -0.84
CA ARG A 4 1.39 9.20 -1.33
C ARG A 4 1.91 8.10 -0.41
N ASP A 5 2.98 8.33 0.34
CA ASP A 5 3.61 7.25 1.12
C ASP A 5 2.90 7.02 2.47
N ARG A 6 2.22 8.03 2.99
CA ARG A 6 1.49 7.93 4.28
C ARG A 6 0.30 6.96 4.23
N LEU A 7 -0.27 6.68 3.06
CA LEU A 7 -1.45 5.83 2.92
C LEU A 7 -1.13 4.34 3.10
N LEU A 8 -0.07 3.83 2.48
CA LEU A 8 0.41 2.45 2.66
C LEU A 8 0.68 2.14 4.14
N TRP A 9 1.24 3.15 4.80
CA TRP A 9 1.72 3.09 6.17
C TRP A 9 0.60 3.25 7.20
N GLY A 10 -0.41 4.09 6.93
CA GLY A 10 -1.61 4.23 7.78
C GLY A 10 -2.55 3.01 7.71
N ALA A 11 -2.53 2.29 6.59
CA ALA A 11 -3.44 1.19 6.33
C ALA A 11 -3.04 -0.08 7.15
N VAL A 12 -1.75 -0.37 7.34
CA VAL A 12 -1.26 -1.47 8.19
C VAL A 12 -1.72 -1.34 9.66
N SER A 13 -1.98 -0.11 10.13
CA SER A 13 -2.37 0.18 11.51
C SER A 13 -3.81 -0.20 11.90
N PHE A 14 -4.73 -0.39 10.96
CA PHE A 14 -6.19 -0.42 11.25
C PHE A 14 -6.79 -1.80 11.58
N VAL A 15 -6.07 -2.90 11.40
CA VAL A 15 -6.66 -4.27 11.41
C VAL A 15 -6.86 -4.89 12.81
N LEU A 16 -6.45 -4.24 13.91
CA LEU A 16 -6.19 -4.97 15.19
C LEU A 16 -7.15 -4.69 16.36
N LEU A 17 -8.39 -4.25 16.12
CA LEU A 17 -9.35 -3.97 17.20
C LEU A 17 -10.48 -5.00 17.26
N SER A 18 -10.29 -6.10 17.99
CA SER A 18 -11.36 -6.91 18.60
C SER A 18 -10.80 -7.92 19.61
N GLY A 19 -11.24 -7.85 20.87
CA GLY A 19 -11.18 -8.97 21.83
C GLY A 19 -10.34 -8.72 23.08
N CYS A 20 -11.03 -8.65 24.22
CA CYS A 20 -10.56 -8.27 25.55
C CYS A 20 -9.55 -9.26 26.19
N THR A 21 -8.40 -8.77 26.64
CA THR A 21 -7.78 -8.98 27.97
C THR A 21 -6.46 -8.21 28.03
N THR A 22 -6.27 -7.47 29.12
CA THR A 22 -5.23 -6.48 29.44
C THR A 22 -3.83 -7.09 29.58
N SER A 23 -3.31 -7.74 28.53
CA SER A 23 -1.90 -8.10 28.51
C SER A 23 -1.05 -6.83 28.46
N GLN A 24 0.02 -6.79 29.25
CA GLN A 24 0.93 -5.64 29.30
C GLN A 24 1.43 -5.26 27.90
N ALA A 25 1.70 -6.26 27.04
CA ALA A 25 2.05 -6.08 25.64
C ALA A 25 1.03 -5.23 24.85
N VAL A 26 -0.27 -5.50 25.01
CA VAL A 26 -1.33 -4.75 24.31
C VAL A 26 -1.43 -3.31 24.82
N ARG A 27 -1.19 -3.08 26.12
CA ARG A 27 -1.10 -1.71 26.66
C ARG A 27 0.06 -0.94 26.04
N HIS A 28 1.26 -1.52 26.00
CA HIS A 28 2.42 -0.92 25.33
C HIS A 28 2.13 -0.62 23.86
N TRP A 29 1.43 -1.52 23.15
CA TRP A 29 1.02 -1.29 21.76
C TRP A 29 0.08 -0.08 21.61
N HIS A 30 -0.94 0.05 22.46
CA HIS A 30 -1.84 1.21 22.45
C HIS A 30 -1.12 2.51 22.83
N THR A 31 -0.23 2.48 23.82
CA THR A 31 0.61 3.62 24.20
C THR A 31 1.49 4.06 23.03
N ALA A 32 2.08 3.10 22.32
CA ALA A 32 2.88 3.36 21.14
C ALA A 32 2.07 4.06 20.04
N ALA A 33 0.88 3.54 19.72
CA ALA A 33 -0.02 4.12 18.74
C ALA A 33 -0.44 5.55 19.10
N LYS A 34 -0.74 5.80 20.39
CA LYS A 34 -1.05 7.14 20.89
C LYS A 34 0.15 8.10 20.77
N ALA A 35 1.35 7.64 21.14
CA ALA A 35 2.57 8.43 21.01
C ALA A 35 2.88 8.77 19.55
N GLU A 36 2.65 7.82 18.64
CA GLU A 36 2.82 7.99 17.21
C GLU A 36 1.85 9.04 16.65
N GLN A 37 0.56 8.98 17.00
CA GLN A 37 -0.43 9.98 16.61
C GLN A 37 -0.07 11.39 17.10
N GLN A 38 0.62 11.49 18.23
CA GLN A 38 1.13 12.75 18.77
C GLN A 38 2.48 13.18 18.16
N GLY A 39 2.99 12.46 17.16
CA GLY A 39 4.30 12.75 16.53
C GLY A 39 5.51 12.40 17.40
N LYS A 40 5.31 11.77 18.57
CA LYS A 40 6.37 11.38 19.51
C LYS A 40 7.03 10.06 19.08
N LEU A 41 7.63 10.05 17.89
CA LEU A 41 8.14 8.85 17.24
C LEU A 41 9.18 8.08 18.07
N GLY A 42 10.02 8.78 18.85
CA GLY A 42 10.98 8.13 19.75
C GLY A 42 10.31 7.31 20.86
N ALA A 43 9.22 7.84 21.45
CA ALA A 43 8.44 7.11 22.44
C ALA A 43 7.67 5.94 21.79
N ALA A 44 7.06 6.18 20.62
CA ALA A 44 6.36 5.14 19.88
C ALA A 44 7.27 3.92 19.57
N LEU A 45 8.50 4.17 19.12
CA LEU A 45 9.47 3.10 18.85
C LEU A 45 9.79 2.25 20.08
N ARG A 46 9.96 2.87 21.26
CA ARG A 46 10.24 2.15 22.51
C ARG A 46 9.05 1.29 22.92
N GLU A 47 7.86 1.87 22.90
CA GLU A 47 6.63 1.20 23.30
C GLU A 47 6.26 0.05 22.35
N TYR A 48 6.42 0.21 21.03
CA TYR A 48 6.24 -0.88 20.09
C TYR A 48 7.27 -2.00 20.27
N ALA A 49 8.53 -1.66 20.55
CA ALA A 49 9.57 -2.64 20.83
C ALA A 49 9.22 -3.45 22.09
N GLU A 50 8.74 -2.79 23.13
CA GLU A 50 8.36 -3.45 24.39
C GLU A 50 7.11 -4.34 24.23
N ALA A 51 6.11 -3.87 23.47
CA ALA A 51 4.95 -4.68 23.12
C ALA A 51 5.34 -5.98 22.40
N TYR A 52 6.25 -5.90 21.44
CA TYR A 52 6.75 -7.08 20.73
C TYR A 52 7.65 -7.97 21.59
N ARG A 53 8.47 -7.38 22.48
CA ARG A 53 9.31 -8.12 23.43
C ARG A 53 8.46 -8.96 24.38
N LEU A 54 7.41 -8.35 24.94
CA LEU A 54 6.49 -9.01 25.87
C LEU A 54 5.62 -10.07 25.17
N LYS A 55 5.25 -9.84 23.91
CA LYS A 55 4.45 -10.79 23.13
C LYS A 55 4.92 -10.82 21.68
N SER A 56 5.85 -11.73 21.39
CA SER A 56 6.41 -11.85 20.03
C SER A 56 5.41 -12.31 18.96
N SER A 57 4.24 -12.80 19.35
CA SER A 57 3.11 -13.08 18.45
C SER A 57 2.34 -11.81 18.05
N LEU A 58 2.54 -10.67 18.72
CA LEU A 58 1.96 -9.38 18.38
C LEU A 58 2.80 -8.72 17.28
N VAL A 59 2.87 -9.37 16.13
CA VAL A 59 3.75 -8.98 15.03
C VAL A 59 3.47 -7.56 14.52
N GLY A 60 2.21 -7.09 14.61
CA GLY A 60 1.84 -5.72 14.27
C GLY A 60 2.60 -4.63 15.04
N ALA A 61 3.06 -4.91 16.26
CA ALA A 61 3.90 -3.98 17.02
C ALA A 61 5.27 -3.79 16.35
N GLU A 62 5.93 -4.87 15.96
CA GLU A 62 7.23 -4.79 15.28
C GLU A 62 7.08 -4.21 13.87
N LEU A 63 6.01 -4.54 13.13
CA LEU A 63 5.76 -3.92 11.82
C LEU A 63 5.59 -2.40 11.94
N ASN A 64 4.80 -1.92 12.90
CA ASN A 64 4.66 -0.47 13.14
C ASN A 64 5.97 0.19 13.54
N ARG A 65 6.81 -0.50 14.32
CA ARG A 65 8.15 -0.03 14.66
C ARG A 65 9.05 0.07 13.43
N LEU A 66 9.08 -0.96 12.58
CA LEU A 66 9.90 -1.00 11.36
C LEU A 66 9.52 0.11 10.39
N ARG A 67 8.22 0.39 10.29
CA ARG A 67 7.72 1.53 9.52
C ARG A 67 8.28 2.86 10.00
N ILE A 68 8.24 3.12 11.30
CA ILE A 68 8.80 4.37 11.85
C ILE A 68 10.32 4.41 11.66
N LEU A 69 11.01 3.27 11.73
CA LEU A 69 12.45 3.18 11.45
C LEU A 69 12.79 3.44 9.98
N ALA A 70 11.94 2.99 9.05
CA ALA A 70 12.13 3.20 7.62
C ALA A 70 12.18 4.68 7.23
N GLU A 71 11.48 5.53 7.97
CA GLU A 71 11.48 6.98 7.77
C GLU A 71 12.78 7.66 8.24
N ARG A 72 13.64 6.95 8.99
CA ARG A 72 14.90 7.49 9.51
C ARG A 72 16.05 7.29 8.51
N PRO A 73 16.86 8.33 8.24
CA PRO A 73 18.05 8.19 7.41
C PRO A 73 18.99 7.09 7.91
N GLY A 74 19.55 6.31 6.98
CA GLY A 74 20.54 5.27 7.28
C GLY A 74 20.00 3.97 7.92
N GLN A 75 18.68 3.82 8.07
CA GLN A 75 18.11 2.60 8.70
C GLN A 75 17.58 1.55 7.71
N LYS A 76 17.64 1.81 6.40
CA LYS A 76 17.06 0.93 5.37
C LYS A 76 17.58 -0.50 5.42
N ASP A 77 18.89 -0.69 5.65
CA ASP A 77 19.49 -2.03 5.73
C ASP A 77 19.02 -2.78 6.98
N LYS A 78 18.90 -2.07 8.11
CA LYS A 78 18.37 -2.65 9.35
C LYS A 78 16.92 -3.06 9.20
N VAL A 79 16.10 -2.24 8.54
CA VAL A 79 14.71 -2.57 8.25
C VAL A 79 14.64 -3.79 7.33
N SER A 80 15.42 -3.82 6.25
CA SER A 80 15.47 -4.95 5.31
C SER A 80 15.83 -6.26 6.00
N LYS A 81 16.91 -6.27 6.81
CA LYS A 81 17.32 -7.44 7.58
C LYS A 81 16.20 -7.91 8.52
N ARG A 82 15.55 -6.97 9.21
CA ARG A 82 14.53 -7.29 10.21
C ARG A 82 13.23 -7.81 9.59
N ILE A 83 12.87 -7.37 8.39
CA ILE A 83 11.76 -7.95 7.63
C ILE A 83 12.03 -9.44 7.35
N VAL A 84 13.23 -9.77 6.85
CA VAL A 84 13.61 -11.16 6.57
C VAL A 84 13.56 -12.03 7.84
N GLU A 85 14.07 -11.51 8.96
CA GLU A 85 13.99 -12.20 10.26
C GLU A 85 12.53 -12.44 10.70
N LEU A 86 11.65 -11.45 10.49
CA LEU A 86 10.22 -11.62 10.79
C LEU A 86 9.57 -12.67 9.89
N GLN A 87 9.92 -12.72 8.61
CA GLN A 87 9.38 -13.72 7.67
C GLN A 87 9.83 -15.13 8.06
N GLN A 88 11.09 -15.31 8.44
CA GLN A 88 11.60 -16.59 8.92
C GLN A 88 10.93 -17.03 10.22
N LYS A 89 10.72 -16.08 11.15
CA LYS A 89 10.10 -16.36 12.46
C LYS A 89 8.59 -16.57 12.37
N HIS A 90 7.94 -15.93 11.41
CA HIS A 90 6.48 -15.88 11.27
C HIS A 90 6.04 -16.12 9.81
N PRO A 91 6.36 -17.29 9.22
CA PRO A 91 6.13 -17.54 7.80
C PRO A 91 4.63 -17.59 7.43
N ASP A 92 3.77 -17.91 8.40
CA ASP A 92 2.31 -18.00 8.25
C ASP A 92 1.57 -16.69 8.53
N ARG A 93 2.30 -15.59 8.74
CA ARG A 93 1.72 -14.27 9.03
C ARG A 93 1.67 -13.45 7.76
N ALA A 94 0.48 -13.41 7.15
CA ALA A 94 0.23 -12.64 5.92
C ALA A 94 0.62 -11.16 6.07
N GLU A 95 0.44 -10.57 7.25
CA GLU A 95 0.80 -9.17 7.51
C GLU A 95 2.29 -8.90 7.33
N VAL A 96 3.16 -9.89 7.62
CA VAL A 96 4.61 -9.77 7.43
C VAL A 96 4.94 -9.80 5.94
N ASN A 97 4.36 -10.74 5.20
CA ASN A 97 4.59 -10.85 3.76
C ASN A 97 4.02 -9.64 3.00
N LEU A 98 2.92 -9.05 3.46
CA LEU A 98 2.40 -7.80 2.92
C LEU A 98 3.31 -6.61 3.19
N PHE A 99 3.85 -6.52 4.41
CA PHE A 99 4.85 -5.50 4.73
C PHE A 99 6.10 -5.66 3.86
N ALA A 100 6.59 -6.88 3.70
CA ALA A 100 7.74 -7.18 2.85
C ALA A 100 7.45 -6.84 1.37
N ALA A 101 6.24 -7.13 0.88
CA ALA A 101 5.82 -6.77 -0.47
C ALA A 101 5.78 -5.24 -0.67
N ALA A 102 5.22 -4.50 0.29
CA ALA A 102 5.23 -3.03 0.26
C ALA A 102 6.65 -2.47 0.26
N TRP A 103 7.53 -3.01 1.13
CA TRP A 103 8.94 -2.64 1.20
C TRP A 103 9.68 -2.90 -0.12
N ALA A 104 9.49 -4.07 -0.71
CA ALA A 104 10.09 -4.45 -2.00
C ALA A 104 9.59 -3.53 -3.13
N LEU A 105 8.30 -3.20 -3.14
CA LEU A 105 7.69 -2.30 -4.12
C LEU A 105 8.27 -0.88 -4.02
N GLU A 106 8.43 -0.34 -2.80
CA GLU A 106 9.05 0.97 -2.58
C GLU A 106 10.50 1.05 -3.09
N HIS A 107 11.18 -0.10 -3.17
CA HIS A 107 12.56 -0.21 -3.65
C HIS A 107 12.65 -0.76 -5.08
N GLY A 108 11.56 -0.73 -5.85
CA GLY A 108 11.52 -1.11 -7.27
C GLY A 108 11.65 -2.61 -7.54
N LYS A 109 11.62 -3.46 -6.51
CA LYS A 109 11.69 -4.93 -6.63
C LYS A 109 10.30 -5.51 -6.89
N VAL A 110 9.72 -5.15 -8.03
CA VAL A 110 8.32 -5.45 -8.38
C VAL A 110 8.03 -6.95 -8.43
N GLN A 111 8.93 -7.76 -8.98
CA GLN A 111 8.75 -9.21 -9.07
C GLN A 111 8.81 -9.88 -7.69
N ASP A 112 9.70 -9.41 -6.80
CA ASP A 112 9.78 -9.92 -5.43
C ASP A 112 8.51 -9.56 -4.65
N ALA A 113 8.05 -8.30 -4.80
CA ALA A 113 6.81 -7.84 -4.20
C ALA A 113 5.59 -8.68 -4.64
N ALA A 114 5.57 -9.13 -5.90
CA ALA A 114 4.51 -9.98 -6.44
C ALA A 114 4.50 -11.36 -5.80
N LYS A 115 5.66 -12.03 -5.75
CA LYS A 115 5.81 -13.33 -5.07
C LYS A 115 5.41 -13.25 -3.60
N LEU A 116 5.85 -12.20 -2.91
CA LEU A 116 5.51 -11.97 -1.51
C LEU A 116 4.01 -11.75 -1.30
N MET A 117 3.36 -11.04 -2.23
CA MET A 117 1.92 -10.89 -2.22
C MET A 117 1.22 -12.24 -2.43
N GLU A 118 1.63 -13.05 -3.40
CA GLU A 118 1.07 -14.39 -3.63
C GLU A 118 1.13 -15.26 -2.37
N VAL A 119 2.29 -15.29 -1.70
CA VAL A 119 2.45 -15.99 -0.41
C VAL A 119 1.48 -15.43 0.64
N ALA A 120 1.35 -14.10 0.76
CA ALA A 120 0.40 -13.49 1.68
C ALA A 120 -1.06 -13.88 1.35
N THR A 121 -1.42 -13.94 0.06
CA THR A 121 -2.78 -14.30 -0.41
C THR A 121 -3.11 -15.77 -0.15
N ALA A 122 -2.12 -16.65 -0.25
CA ALA A 122 -2.26 -18.09 -0.04
C ALA A 122 -2.36 -18.46 1.46
N THR A 123 -2.04 -17.52 2.35
CA THR A 123 -2.02 -17.76 3.79
C THR A 123 -3.44 -17.83 4.35
N LYS A 124 -3.86 -19.00 4.90
CA LYS A 124 -5.21 -19.25 5.48
C LYS A 124 -5.72 -18.18 6.46
N ARG A 125 -4.81 -17.53 7.21
CA ARG A 125 -5.15 -16.47 8.18
C ARG A 125 -5.52 -15.14 7.50
N ALA A 126 -4.88 -14.79 6.38
CA ALA A 126 -5.29 -13.64 5.58
C ALA A 126 -6.71 -13.86 5.07
N ASP A 127 -6.98 -15.03 4.51
CA ASP A 127 -8.28 -15.39 3.95
C ASP A 127 -9.42 -15.30 4.99
N LYS A 128 -9.21 -15.77 6.22
CA LYS A 128 -10.21 -15.65 7.31
C LYS A 128 -10.42 -14.21 7.79
N ALA A 129 -9.36 -13.42 7.93
CA ALA A 129 -9.43 -12.01 8.34
C ALA A 129 -10.03 -11.12 7.24
N TYR A 130 -9.85 -11.49 5.96
CA TYR A 130 -10.40 -10.76 4.82
C TYR A 130 -11.87 -11.11 4.55
N ARG A 131 -12.23 -12.41 4.63
CA ARG A 131 -13.61 -12.87 4.46
C ARG A 131 -14.55 -12.38 5.57
N SER A 132 -14.03 -12.11 6.76
CA SER A 132 -14.83 -11.57 7.87
C SER A 132 -15.17 -10.07 7.73
N LEU A 133 -14.56 -9.36 6.77
CA LEU A 133 -14.89 -7.96 6.47
C LEU A 133 -16.25 -7.89 5.75
N ARG A 134 -17.32 -7.73 6.54
CA ARG A 134 -18.74 -7.78 6.13
C ARG A 134 -19.19 -6.78 5.06
N SER A 135 -18.42 -5.74 4.72
CA SER A 135 -18.87 -4.70 3.76
C SER A 135 -17.90 -4.46 2.60
N PRO A 136 -18.39 -4.14 1.39
CA PRO A 136 -17.55 -3.79 0.23
C PRO A 136 -16.52 -2.69 0.52
N LYS A 137 -16.92 -1.61 1.23
CA LYS A 137 -15.99 -0.54 1.65
C LYS A 137 -14.91 -1.03 2.62
N ARG A 138 -15.20 -2.02 3.48
CA ARG A 138 -14.22 -2.63 4.39
C ARG A 138 -13.34 -3.67 3.71
N ARG A 139 -13.78 -4.25 2.59
CA ARG A 139 -12.96 -5.17 1.76
C ARG A 139 -11.83 -4.45 1.02
N CYS A 140 -11.96 -3.13 0.81
CA CYS A 140 -10.93 -2.27 0.21
C CYS A 140 -9.96 -1.76 1.27
N GLY A 141 -9.37 -2.71 1.98
CA GLY A 141 -8.33 -2.45 2.96
C GLY A 141 -6.95 -2.26 2.31
N PRO A 142 -5.92 -2.13 3.17
CA PRO A 142 -4.51 -1.91 2.80
C PRO A 142 -3.99 -2.89 1.75
N TYR A 143 -4.51 -4.11 1.83
CA TYR A 143 -4.14 -5.24 1.01
C TYR A 143 -4.65 -5.11 -0.43
N GLU A 144 -5.92 -4.76 -0.66
CA GLU A 144 -6.43 -4.56 -2.03
C GLU A 144 -5.80 -3.31 -2.66
N GLU A 145 -5.42 -2.31 -1.86
CA GLU A 145 -4.63 -1.16 -2.34
C GLU A 145 -3.23 -1.60 -2.79
N LEU A 146 -2.52 -2.35 -1.94
CA LEU A 146 -1.19 -2.84 -2.25
C LEU A 146 -1.21 -3.77 -3.47
N ARG A 147 -2.18 -4.70 -3.53
CA ARG A 147 -2.43 -5.57 -4.68
C ARG A 147 -2.70 -4.72 -5.93
N GLY A 148 -3.58 -3.72 -5.78
CA GLY A 148 -3.84 -2.61 -6.70
C GLY A 148 -2.60 -2.12 -7.43
N ARG A 149 -1.70 -1.56 -6.62
CA ARG A 149 -0.45 -0.96 -7.05
C ARG A 149 0.52 -1.99 -7.61
N LEU A 150 0.57 -3.19 -7.05
CA LEU A 150 1.43 -4.26 -7.53
C LEU A 150 1.07 -4.72 -8.94
N LEU A 151 -0.23 -4.92 -9.24
CA LEU A 151 -0.65 -5.26 -10.59
C LEU A 151 -0.32 -4.13 -11.57
N VAL A 152 -0.53 -2.86 -11.19
CA VAL A 152 -0.09 -1.72 -12.01
C VAL A 152 1.40 -1.83 -12.35
N GLU A 153 2.26 -1.95 -11.35
CA GLU A 153 3.71 -1.94 -11.55
C GLU A 153 4.20 -3.20 -12.28
N LEU A 154 3.59 -4.36 -12.02
CA LEU A 154 3.87 -5.61 -12.74
C LEU A 154 3.53 -5.48 -14.22
N HIS A 155 2.33 -5.00 -14.54
CA HIS A 155 1.90 -4.85 -15.92
C HIS A 155 2.70 -3.77 -16.65
N ARG A 156 3.11 -2.71 -15.94
CA ARG A 156 4.07 -1.73 -16.45
C ARG A 156 5.43 -2.36 -16.77
N ALA A 157 5.97 -3.16 -15.85
CA ALA A 157 7.27 -3.83 -16.01
C ALA A 157 7.24 -4.89 -17.13
N GLN A 158 6.14 -5.63 -17.26
CA GLN A 158 5.99 -6.72 -18.24
C GLN A 158 5.41 -6.28 -19.58
N ARG A 159 5.00 -5.02 -19.73
CA ARG A 159 4.25 -4.53 -20.90
C ARG A 159 3.01 -5.38 -21.21
N ALA A 160 2.35 -5.91 -20.17
CA ALA A 160 1.24 -6.85 -20.28
C ALA A 160 -0.12 -6.15 -20.11
N TRP A 161 -0.64 -5.59 -21.21
CA TRP A 161 -1.66 -4.52 -21.21
C TRP A 161 -3.13 -4.98 -21.06
N GLU A 162 -3.54 -6.05 -21.75
CA GLU A 162 -4.92 -6.55 -21.69
C GLU A 162 -5.31 -7.16 -20.33
N PRO A 163 -4.44 -7.95 -19.66
CA PRO A 163 -4.71 -8.43 -18.31
C PRO A 163 -4.92 -7.29 -17.31
N MET A 164 -4.16 -6.20 -17.43
CA MET A 164 -4.32 -5.00 -16.61
C MET A 164 -5.69 -4.34 -16.84
N ARG A 165 -6.08 -4.15 -18.10
CA ARG A 165 -7.36 -3.55 -18.49
C ARG A 165 -8.56 -4.36 -17.96
N LYS A 166 -8.43 -5.69 -17.93
CA LYS A 166 -9.43 -6.59 -17.33
C LYS A 166 -9.45 -6.45 -15.79
N ALA A 167 -8.28 -6.46 -15.15
CA ALA A 167 -8.14 -6.31 -13.71
C ALA A 167 -8.72 -4.97 -13.20
N LEU A 168 -8.43 -3.88 -13.91
CA LEU A 168 -8.93 -2.52 -13.64
C LEU A 168 -10.46 -2.43 -13.65
N ARG A 169 -11.13 -3.08 -14.61
CA ARG A 169 -12.60 -3.10 -14.69
C ARG A 169 -13.21 -3.79 -13.47
N THR A 170 -12.67 -4.95 -13.10
CA THR A 170 -13.13 -5.68 -11.91
C THR A 170 -12.82 -4.96 -10.60
N TRP A 171 -11.71 -4.21 -10.52
CA TRP A 171 -11.31 -3.56 -9.27
C TRP A 171 -11.93 -2.21 -9.04
N THR A 172 -12.17 -1.40 -10.06
CA THR A 172 -12.91 -0.14 -9.88
C THR A 172 -14.33 -0.41 -9.38
N GLN A 173 -14.94 -1.51 -9.83
CA GLN A 173 -16.23 -1.99 -9.32
C GLN A 173 -16.16 -2.49 -7.87
N ARG A 174 -15.08 -3.19 -7.50
CA ARG A 174 -14.92 -3.80 -6.17
C ARG A 174 -14.39 -2.84 -5.12
N CYS A 175 -13.58 -1.87 -5.53
CA CYS A 175 -12.89 -0.87 -4.71
C CYS A 175 -12.89 0.52 -5.36
N PRO A 176 -14.02 1.24 -5.26
CA PRO A 176 -14.16 2.59 -5.83
C PRO A 176 -13.13 3.59 -5.27
N ASN A 177 -12.72 3.43 -4.01
CA ASN A 177 -11.75 4.35 -3.38
C ASN A 177 -10.34 4.29 -4.01
N LEU A 178 -10.02 3.19 -4.73
CA LEU A 178 -8.76 3.03 -5.43
C LEU A 178 -8.84 3.53 -6.88
N GLU A 179 -10.01 3.92 -7.34
CA GLU A 179 -10.27 4.36 -8.70
C GLU A 179 -9.31 5.49 -9.14
N PRO A 180 -8.99 6.53 -8.34
CA PRO A 180 -8.05 7.56 -8.78
C PRO A 180 -6.62 7.04 -9.02
N ILE A 181 -6.13 6.14 -8.16
CA ILE A 181 -4.78 5.56 -8.29
C ILE A 181 -4.71 4.71 -9.56
N LEU A 182 -5.75 3.91 -9.78
CA LEU A 182 -5.89 3.02 -10.92
C LEU A 182 -6.09 3.79 -12.23
N LEU A 183 -6.95 4.80 -12.26
CA LEU A 183 -7.18 5.67 -13.42
C LEU A 183 -5.91 6.41 -13.83
N ARG A 184 -5.17 6.96 -12.85
CA ARG A 184 -3.89 7.61 -13.12
C ARG A 184 -2.88 6.65 -13.74
N ALA A 185 -2.69 5.48 -13.14
CA ALA A 185 -1.77 4.48 -13.66
C ALA A 185 -2.13 4.06 -15.08
N THR A 186 -3.43 3.89 -15.35
CA THR A 186 -3.93 3.57 -16.68
C THR A 186 -3.66 4.69 -17.68
N ALA A 187 -3.79 5.95 -17.27
CA ALA A 187 -3.47 7.11 -18.11
C ALA A 187 -1.97 7.19 -18.45
N GLU A 188 -1.09 7.00 -17.45
CA GLU A 188 0.38 6.94 -17.65
C GLU A 188 0.75 5.83 -18.64
N MET A 189 0.06 4.68 -18.57
CA MET A 189 0.28 3.56 -19.47
C MET A 189 -0.16 3.86 -20.92
N TYR A 190 -1.34 4.45 -21.11
CA TYR A 190 -1.81 4.82 -22.45
C TYR A 190 -0.89 5.86 -23.12
N LEU A 191 -0.37 6.82 -22.35
CA LEU A 191 0.62 7.77 -22.86
C LEU A 191 1.91 7.07 -23.31
N ALA A 192 2.39 6.09 -22.55
CA ALA A 192 3.56 5.30 -22.94
C ALA A 192 3.36 4.48 -24.24
N GLN A 193 2.11 4.27 -24.67
CA GLN A 193 1.77 3.62 -25.95
C GLN A 193 1.55 4.63 -27.10
N GLY A 194 1.59 5.94 -26.82
CA GLY A 194 1.16 6.98 -27.76
C GLY A 194 -0.36 7.12 -27.88
N ASP A 195 -1.13 6.37 -27.09
CA ASP A 195 -2.60 6.37 -27.09
C ASP A 195 -3.14 7.52 -26.23
N VAL A 196 -3.13 8.73 -26.79
CA VAL A 196 -3.44 9.95 -26.03
C VAL A 196 -4.93 10.11 -25.69
N ARG A 197 -5.83 9.66 -26.58
CA ARG A 197 -7.29 9.79 -26.35
C ARG A 197 -7.79 8.95 -25.16
N PRO A 198 -7.43 7.65 -25.03
CA PRO A 198 -7.75 6.88 -23.84
C PRO A 198 -7.13 7.45 -22.55
N ALA A 199 -5.89 7.95 -22.61
CA ALA A 199 -5.24 8.58 -21.46
C ALA A 199 -6.03 9.79 -20.96
N ARG A 200 -6.48 10.66 -21.87
CA ARG A 200 -7.32 11.82 -21.56
C ARG A 200 -8.65 11.41 -20.93
N ASN A 201 -9.31 10.38 -21.45
CA ASN A 201 -10.56 9.87 -20.88
C ASN A 201 -10.36 9.43 -19.41
N MET A 202 -9.28 8.69 -19.12
CA MET A 202 -8.97 8.25 -17.76
C MET A 202 -8.71 9.43 -16.80
N LEU A 203 -7.97 10.46 -17.25
CA LEU A 203 -7.78 11.67 -16.45
C LEU A 203 -9.07 12.48 -16.25
N GLY A 204 -9.94 12.52 -17.27
CA GLY A 204 -11.26 13.16 -17.19
C GLY A 204 -12.15 12.49 -16.15
N ARG A 205 -12.22 11.15 -16.17
CA ARG A 205 -12.92 10.36 -15.14
C ARG A 205 -12.36 10.60 -13.75
N MET A 206 -11.04 10.76 -13.64
CA MET A 206 -10.40 11.02 -12.36
C MET A 206 -10.78 12.40 -11.79
N THR A 207 -10.81 13.43 -12.64
CA THR A 207 -11.31 14.77 -12.29
C THR A 207 -12.79 14.75 -11.93
N ALA A 208 -13.62 14.01 -12.68
CA ALA A 208 -15.04 13.83 -12.37
C ALA A 208 -15.28 13.11 -11.04
N ALA A 209 -14.38 12.21 -10.64
CA ALA A 209 -14.36 11.57 -9.32
C ALA A 209 -13.82 12.47 -8.19
N GLY A 210 -13.62 13.77 -8.45
CA GLY A 210 -13.13 14.75 -7.47
C GLY A 210 -11.62 14.69 -7.20
N SER A 211 -10.87 13.94 -7.99
CA SER A 211 -9.41 13.78 -7.84
C SER A 211 -8.65 14.62 -8.85
N ARG A 212 -7.61 15.35 -8.40
CA ARG A 212 -6.83 16.22 -9.28
C ARG A 212 -5.95 15.42 -10.26
N ALA A 213 -6.10 15.68 -11.55
CA ALA A 213 -5.21 15.14 -12.58
C ALA A 213 -3.74 15.56 -12.37
N PRO A 214 -2.75 14.67 -12.63
CA PRO A 214 -1.35 15.02 -12.44
C PRO A 214 -0.91 15.98 -13.55
N LYS A 215 -0.42 17.16 -13.16
CA LYS A 215 -0.05 18.24 -14.10
C LYS A 215 0.86 17.79 -15.25
N HIS A 216 1.85 16.94 -14.99
CA HIS A 216 2.76 16.43 -16.02
C HIS A 216 2.05 15.60 -17.09
N LEU A 217 1.08 14.74 -16.73
CA LEU A 217 0.31 13.95 -17.69
C LEU A 217 -0.65 14.81 -18.48
N SER A 218 -1.28 15.79 -17.83
CA SER A 218 -2.13 16.76 -18.50
C SER A 218 -1.34 17.59 -19.51
N ALA A 219 -0.11 18.01 -19.16
CA ALA A 219 0.79 18.74 -20.05
C ALA A 219 1.28 17.88 -21.23
N GLU A 220 1.61 16.61 -21.00
CA GLU A 220 2.03 15.67 -22.04
C GLU A 220 0.90 15.38 -23.04
N ILE A 221 -0.34 15.19 -22.55
CA ILE A 221 -1.53 15.05 -23.40
C ILE A 221 -1.77 16.32 -24.22
N ALA A 222 -1.69 17.49 -23.58
CA ALA A 222 -1.89 18.78 -24.24
C ALA A 222 -0.85 19.02 -25.35
N PHE A 223 0.41 18.69 -25.07
CA PHE A 223 1.51 18.78 -26.04
C PHE A 223 1.27 17.88 -27.26
N VAL A 224 0.93 16.60 -27.06
CA VAL A 224 0.74 15.65 -28.18
C VAL A 224 -0.52 15.97 -29.00
N LEU A 225 -1.57 16.52 -28.39
CA LEU A 225 -2.78 16.93 -29.11
C LEU A 225 -2.67 18.31 -29.78
N GLY A 226 -1.54 19.01 -29.63
CA GLY A 226 -1.40 20.39 -30.11
C GLY A 226 -2.30 21.39 -29.37
N GLU A 227 -2.77 21.03 -28.17
CA GLU A 227 -3.61 21.85 -27.31
C GLU A 227 -2.72 22.68 -26.37
N THR A 228 -1.81 23.48 -26.91
CA THR A 228 -1.04 24.43 -26.11
C THR A 228 -1.87 25.69 -25.90
N GLU A 229 -2.96 25.63 -25.14
CA GLU A 229 -3.61 26.85 -24.66
C GLU A 229 -4.47 26.63 -23.39
N ARG A 230 -4.25 27.53 -22.41
CA ARG A 230 -4.98 27.72 -21.13
C ARG A 230 -4.66 26.75 -19.99
N LEU A 231 -3.47 26.91 -19.42
CA LEU A 231 -3.23 26.64 -17.99
C LEU A 231 -2.91 27.97 -17.31
N GLU A 232 -3.93 28.80 -17.11
CA GLU A 232 -3.97 29.83 -16.06
C GLU A 232 -4.72 29.29 -14.85
#